data_AF-A0A507F6A2-F1
#
_entry.id   AF-A0A507F6A2-F1
#
_cell.length_a   1.000
_cell.length_b   1.000
_cell.length_c   1.000
_cell.angle_alpha   90.00
_cell.angle_beta   90.00
_cell.angle_gamma   90.00
#
_symmetry.space_group_name_H-M   'P 1'
#
loop_
_entity.id
_entity.type
_entity.pdbx_description
1 polymer ?
#
loop_
_entity_poly.entity_id
_entity_poly.type
_entity_poly.pdbx_seq_one_letter_code
_entity_poly.pdbx_strand_id
1 'polypeptide(L)'
;MTYPPRQLLKSWLHLIAEEQRRMEKHPLYEKFARECPDAPQKVRWLSFQVYLDVVLAKEWANVHAKFCKSLEKIVLLARRELEEEAEIIVPMTEAESWSVSSVSILFSELFEMSLEPSSDLERSMLAFSHPGEKELTLYHSLVLAVMSTDSTVVYYRIYNGLVPPEEEKER
;
A
#
# COMPACT_ATOMS: atom_id res chain seq x y z
N MET A 1 -18.75 8.61 26.08
CA MET A 1 -17.52 7.84 25.76
C MET A 1 -17.12 7.05 27.00
N THR A 2 -17.53 5.79 27.09
CA THR A 2 -17.18 4.90 28.21
C THR A 2 -16.00 4.03 27.78
N TYR A 3 -14.88 4.16 28.48
CA TYR A 3 -13.70 3.32 28.24
C TYR A 3 -14.05 1.85 28.48
N PRO A 4 -13.56 0.92 27.64
CA PRO A 4 -13.81 -0.50 27.86
C PRO A 4 -13.17 -0.95 29.18
N PRO A 5 -13.81 -1.89 29.92
CA PRO A 5 -13.28 -2.45 31.15
C PRO A 5 -11.83 -2.91 30.98
N ARG A 6 -10.96 -2.62 31.97
CA ARG A 6 -9.51 -2.93 31.93
C ARG A 6 -9.18 -4.39 31.58
N GLN A 7 -10.08 -5.33 31.87
CA GLN A 7 -9.92 -6.75 31.52
C GLN A 7 -10.10 -7.00 30.01
N LEU A 8 -11.05 -6.33 29.36
CA LEU A 8 -11.22 -6.41 27.90
C LEU A 8 -10.04 -5.76 27.19
N LEU A 9 -9.52 -4.65 27.71
CA LEU A 9 -8.32 -3.98 27.16
C LEU A 9 -7.09 -4.89 27.21
N LYS A 10 -6.88 -5.62 28.32
CA LYS A 10 -5.77 -6.59 28.45
C LYS A 10 -5.93 -7.80 27.53
N SER A 11 -7.15 -8.33 27.39
CA SER A 11 -7.44 -9.43 26.47
C SER A 11 -7.20 -9.01 25.02
N TRP A 12 -7.67 -7.83 24.63
CA TRP A 12 -7.43 -7.22 23.33
C TRP A 12 -5.94 -7.02 23.03
N LEU A 13 -5.18 -6.48 23.99
CA LEU A 13 -3.73 -6.29 23.83
C LEU A 13 -2.99 -7.63 23.68
N HIS A 14 -3.44 -8.69 24.36
CA HIS A 14 -2.86 -10.03 24.24
C HIS A 14 -3.15 -10.66 22.87
N LEU A 15 -4.39 -10.57 22.39
CA LEU A 15 -4.80 -11.04 21.05
C LEU A 15 -4.01 -10.32 19.95
N ILE A 16 -3.84 -9.00 20.06
CA ILE A 16 -3.02 -8.22 19.13
C ILE A 16 -1.55 -8.68 19.18
N ALA A 17 -0.99 -8.90 20.37
CA ALA A 17 0.39 -9.35 20.52
C ALA A 17 0.62 -10.77 19.98
N GLU A 18 -0.37 -11.65 20.10
CA GLU A 18 -0.32 -13.01 19.58
C GLU A 18 -0.42 -13.04 18.05
N GLU A 19 -1.28 -12.21 17.47
CA GLU A 19 -1.38 -12.03 16.03
C GLU A 19 -0.11 -11.39 15.44
N GLN A 20 0.47 -10.41 16.13
CA GLN A 20 1.77 -9.84 15.77
C GLN A 20 2.87 -10.90 15.75
N ARG A 21 2.91 -11.77 16.78
CA ARG A 21 3.88 -12.86 16.85
C ARG A 21 3.66 -13.91 15.76
N ARG A 22 2.42 -14.15 15.34
CA ARG A 22 2.08 -15.04 14.22
C ARG A 22 2.58 -14.47 12.89
N MET A 23 2.38 -13.17 12.68
CA MET A 23 2.81 -12.44 11.48
C MET A 23 4.34 -12.44 11.33
N GLU A 24 5.09 -12.24 12.42
CA GLU A 24 6.56 -12.24 12.39
C GLU A 24 7.17 -13.61 12.02
N LYS A 25 6.44 -14.70 12.29
CA LYS A 25 6.85 -16.07 11.93
C LYS A 25 6.41 -16.47 10.52
N HIS A 26 5.65 -15.62 9.83
CA HIS A 26 5.17 -15.95 8.49
C HIS A 26 6.35 -16.04 7.51
N PRO A 27 6.43 -17.06 6.63
CA PRO A 27 7.56 -17.25 5.72
C PRO A 27 7.88 -16.04 4.82
N LEU A 28 6.84 -15.27 4.46
CA LEU A 28 7.00 -14.07 3.63
C LEU A 28 7.41 -12.81 4.41
N TYR A 29 7.33 -12.81 5.75
CA TYR A 29 7.60 -11.61 6.55
C TYR A 29 9.05 -11.17 6.45
N GLU A 30 10.00 -12.12 6.43
CA GLU A 30 11.42 -11.80 6.35
C GLU A 30 11.79 -11.11 5.03
N LYS A 31 11.16 -11.50 3.91
CA LYS A 31 11.33 -10.83 2.61
C LYS A 31 10.78 -9.41 2.69
N PHE A 32 9.53 -9.26 3.13
CA PHE A 32 8.86 -7.97 3.28
C PHE A 32 9.62 -6.99 4.19
N ALA A 33 10.08 -7.47 5.36
CA ALA A 33 10.78 -6.64 6.33
C ALA A 33 12.16 -6.17 5.82
N ARG A 34 12.82 -6.97 4.96
CA ARG A 34 14.11 -6.61 4.35
C ARG A 34 14.00 -5.46 3.34
N GLU A 35 12.85 -5.31 2.69
CA GLU A 35 12.61 -4.21 1.75
C GLU A 35 12.38 -2.87 2.48
N CYS A 36 11.94 -2.92 3.75
CA CYS A 36 11.61 -1.75 4.57
C CYS A 36 12.31 -1.78 5.95
N PRO A 37 13.65 -1.83 6.04
CA PRO A 37 14.36 -2.00 7.31
C PRO A 37 14.19 -0.81 8.26
N ASP A 38 14.05 0.39 7.70
CA ASP A 38 13.89 1.66 8.44
C ASP A 38 12.45 1.87 8.96
N ALA A 39 11.50 1.04 8.54
CA ALA A 39 10.10 1.23 8.87
C ALA A 39 9.80 0.80 10.33
N PRO A 40 9.06 1.62 11.11
CA PRO A 40 8.64 1.26 12.46
C PRO A 40 7.88 -0.07 12.48
N GLN A 41 8.06 -0.85 13.55
CA GLN A 41 7.46 -2.20 13.67
C GLN A 41 5.94 -2.18 13.46
N LYS A 42 5.26 -1.17 14.01
CA LYS A 42 3.80 -0.99 13.86
C LYS A 42 3.41 -0.79 12.39
N VAL A 43 4.15 0.01 11.64
CA VAL A 43 3.90 0.28 10.21
C VAL A 43 4.15 -1.00 9.40
N ARG A 44 5.24 -1.71 9.68
CA ARG A 44 5.54 -3.01 9.04
C ARG A 44 4.41 -4.02 9.25
N TRP A 45 3.89 -4.15 10.47
CA TRP A 45 2.82 -5.09 10.76
C TRP A 45 1.53 -4.77 9.99
N LEU A 46 1.06 -3.52 10.05
CA LEU A 46 -0.16 -3.11 9.36
C LEU A 46 -0.05 -3.30 7.84
N SER A 47 1.08 -2.90 7.27
CA SER A 47 1.33 -3.03 5.83
C SER A 47 1.54 -4.48 5.40
N PHE A 48 2.05 -5.35 6.28
CA PHE A 48 2.21 -6.77 5.97
C PHE A 48 0.88 -7.51 5.84
N GLN A 49 -0.16 -7.11 6.59
CA GLN A 49 -1.50 -7.70 6.42
C GLN A 49 -2.04 -7.46 5.01
N VAL A 50 -1.92 -6.22 4.51
CA VAL A 50 -2.30 -5.89 3.12
C VAL A 50 -1.39 -6.60 2.12
N TYR A 51 -0.09 -6.70 2.40
CA TYR A 51 0.83 -7.46 1.55
C TYR A 51 0.39 -8.92 1.39
N LEU A 52 -0.05 -9.58 2.47
CA LEU A 52 -0.55 -10.95 2.40
C LEU A 52 -1.86 -11.04 1.60
N ASP A 53 -2.78 -10.10 1.74
CA ASP A 53 -4.00 -10.07 0.92
C ASP A 53 -3.67 -9.95 -0.57
N VAL A 54 -2.76 -9.05 -0.92
CA VAL A 54 -2.35 -8.82 -2.32
C VAL A 54 -1.61 -10.05 -2.89
N VAL A 55 -0.68 -10.63 -2.14
CA VAL A 55 0.14 -11.76 -2.62
C VAL A 55 -0.62 -13.08 -2.61
N LEU A 56 -1.37 -13.39 -1.55
CA LEU A 56 -1.98 -14.71 -1.35
C LEU A 56 -3.45 -14.75 -1.76
N ALA A 57 -4.24 -13.72 -1.44
CA ALA A 57 -5.68 -13.74 -1.73
C ALA A 57 -5.98 -13.24 -3.14
N LYS A 58 -5.24 -12.23 -3.62
CA LYS A 58 -5.38 -11.70 -4.98
C LYS A 58 -4.41 -12.32 -5.99
N GLU A 59 -3.40 -13.06 -5.52
CA GLU A 59 -2.40 -13.75 -6.36
C GLU A 59 -1.60 -12.81 -7.29
N TRP A 60 -1.24 -11.62 -6.82
CA TRP A 60 -0.48 -10.66 -7.64
C TRP A 60 0.99 -11.07 -7.80
N ALA A 61 1.47 -11.07 -9.04
CA ALA A 61 2.84 -11.40 -9.39
C ALA A 61 3.74 -10.16 -9.30
N ASN A 62 4.69 -10.19 -8.37
CA ASN A 62 5.65 -9.12 -8.08
C ASN A 62 5.05 -7.99 -7.22
N VAL A 63 5.21 -8.15 -5.91
CA VAL A 63 4.85 -7.15 -4.90
C VAL A 63 6.10 -6.78 -4.12
N HIS A 64 6.43 -5.49 -4.13
CA HIS A 64 7.55 -4.90 -3.40
C HIS A 64 7.05 -3.83 -2.43
N ALA A 65 7.65 -3.76 -1.26
CA ALA A 65 7.38 -2.76 -0.24
C ALA A 65 8.44 -1.66 -0.28
N LYS A 66 8.03 -0.41 -0.09
CA LYS A 66 8.93 0.74 0.03
C LYS A 66 8.49 1.64 1.17
N PHE A 67 9.42 2.07 2.01
CA PHE A 67 9.10 2.96 3.14
C PHE A 67 9.23 4.43 2.75
N CYS A 68 8.10 5.13 2.76
CA CYS A 68 7.98 6.58 2.63
C CYS A 68 8.15 7.24 4.00
N LYS A 69 9.33 7.82 4.25
CA LYS A 69 9.69 8.44 5.53
C LYS A 69 8.84 9.66 5.85
N SER A 70 8.58 10.52 4.87
CA SER A 70 7.82 11.77 5.03
C SER A 70 6.40 11.56 5.53
N LEU A 71 5.81 10.41 5.19
CA LEU A 71 4.45 10.04 5.61
C LEU A 71 4.44 8.97 6.72
N GLU A 72 5.60 8.44 7.10
CA GLU A 72 5.74 7.29 8.00
C GLU A 72 4.89 6.09 7.53
N LYS A 73 4.91 5.83 6.21
CA LYS A 73 4.10 4.79 5.55
C LYS A 73 4.93 3.85 4.71
N ILE A 74 4.55 2.58 4.70
CA ILE A 74 5.00 1.65 3.66
C ILE A 74 3.99 1.70 2.52
N VAL A 75 4.47 1.84 1.29
CA VAL A 75 3.69 1.66 0.06
C VAL A 75 4.06 0.31 -0.56
N LEU A 76 3.10 -0.32 -1.22
CA LEU A 76 3.32 -1.55 -1.99
C LEU A 76 3.26 -1.22 -3.47
N LEU A 77 4.33 -1.52 -4.18
CA LEU A 77 4.39 -1.53 -5.63
C LEU A 77 4.01 -2.93 -6.08
N ALA A 78 2.84 -3.08 -6.67
CA ALA A 78 2.25 -4.39 -6.91
C ALA A 78 1.80 -4.49 -8.37
N ARG A 79 2.19 -5.56 -9.06
CA ARG A 79 1.79 -5.83 -10.45
C ARG A 79 0.99 -7.13 -10.52
N ARG A 80 0.03 -7.22 -11.43
CA ARG A 80 -0.64 -8.49 -11.77
C ARG A 80 0.09 -9.16 -12.92
N GLU A 81 0.11 -10.49 -12.96
CA GLU A 81 0.89 -11.23 -13.95
C GLU A 81 0.52 -10.92 -15.40
N LEU A 82 -0.77 -10.64 -15.65
CA LEU A 82 -1.33 -10.37 -16.97
C LEU A 82 -1.48 -8.87 -17.29
N GLU A 83 -1.15 -7.98 -16.36
CA GLU A 83 -1.30 -6.54 -16.56
C GLU A 83 0.07 -5.87 -16.66
N GLU A 84 0.19 -4.94 -17.62
CA GLU A 84 1.45 -4.22 -17.87
C GLU A 84 1.70 -3.14 -16.80
N GLU A 85 0.64 -2.60 -16.22
CA GLU A 85 0.68 -1.50 -15.26
C GLU A 85 0.85 -2.03 -13.83
N ALA A 86 1.79 -1.44 -13.09
CA ALA A 86 1.91 -1.66 -11.67
C ALA A 86 1.03 -0.65 -10.92
N GLU A 87 0.38 -1.10 -9.86
CA GLU A 87 -0.39 -0.25 -8.97
C GLU A 87 0.39 0.08 -7.70
N ILE A 88 0.17 1.29 -7.19
CA ILE A 88 0.65 1.68 -5.87
C ILE A 88 -0.48 1.46 -4.88
N ILE A 89 -0.25 0.59 -3.92
CA ILE A 89 -1.18 0.30 -2.83
C ILE A 89 -0.64 0.91 -1.54
N VAL A 90 -1.50 1.63 -0.83
CA VAL A 90 -1.18 2.34 0.41
C VAL A 90 -2.00 1.72 1.53
N PRO A 91 -1.38 0.87 2.38
CA PRO A 91 -2.03 0.31 3.56
C PRO A 91 -2.37 1.40 4.57
N MET A 92 -3.63 1.42 5.00
CA MET A 92 -4.12 2.29 6.07
C MET A 92 -5.22 1.59 6.86
N THR A 93 -5.53 2.10 8.05
CA THR A 93 -6.64 1.55 8.85
C THR A 93 -7.90 2.40 8.70
N GLU A 94 -9.06 1.81 8.98
CA GLU A 94 -10.35 2.54 8.99
C GLU A 94 -10.38 3.71 9.97
N ALA A 95 -9.57 3.65 11.04
CA ALA A 95 -9.47 4.70 12.06
C ALA A 95 -8.53 5.85 11.65
N GLU A 96 -7.85 5.73 10.51
CA GLU A 96 -6.86 6.69 10.05
C GLU A 96 -7.48 7.78 9.16
N SER A 97 -7.24 9.04 9.52
CA SER A 97 -7.69 10.19 8.74
C SER A 97 -6.62 10.65 7.75
N TRP A 98 -6.98 10.74 6.47
CA TRP A 98 -6.11 11.27 5.42
C TRP A 98 -6.55 12.67 5.01
N SER A 99 -5.61 13.62 5.09
CA SER A 99 -5.82 14.96 4.56
C SER A 99 -5.54 15.00 3.06
N VAL A 100 -6.13 15.95 2.33
CA VAL A 100 -5.79 16.20 0.93
C VAL A 100 -4.29 16.46 0.78
N SER A 101 -3.68 17.20 1.70
CA SER A 101 -2.23 17.45 1.71
C SER A 101 -1.41 16.18 1.85
N SER A 102 -1.85 15.20 2.66
CA SER A 102 -1.17 13.90 2.81
C SER A 102 -1.20 13.12 1.50
N VAL A 103 -2.34 13.14 0.80
CA VAL A 103 -2.49 12.52 -0.52
C VAL A 103 -1.59 13.22 -1.54
N SER A 104 -1.55 14.56 -1.55
CA SER A 104 -0.66 15.33 -2.43
C SER A 104 0.82 15.03 -2.19
N ILE A 105 1.27 15.00 -0.93
CA ILE A 105 2.64 14.64 -0.56
C ILE A 105 2.95 13.23 -1.06
N LEU A 106 2.02 12.30 -0.91
CA LEU A 106 2.21 10.93 -1.37
C LEU A 106 2.41 10.87 -2.89
N PHE A 107 1.58 11.56 -3.69
CA PHE A 107 1.78 11.62 -5.14
C PHE A 107 3.15 12.23 -5.50
N SER A 108 3.60 13.27 -4.82
CA SER A 108 4.91 13.89 -5.04
C SER A 108 6.08 12.94 -4.70
N GLU A 109 6.03 12.30 -3.52
CA GLU A 109 7.04 11.33 -3.07
C GLU A 109 7.13 10.14 -4.03
N LEU A 110 5.99 9.64 -4.49
CA LEU A 110 5.95 8.53 -5.45
C LEU A 110 6.57 8.92 -6.79
N PHE A 111 6.30 10.15 -7.26
CA PHE A 111 6.94 10.67 -8.46
C PHE A 111 8.48 10.69 -8.31
N GLU A 112 9.01 11.19 -7.19
CA GLU A 112 10.45 11.19 -6.92
C GLU A 112 11.02 9.77 -6.82
N MET A 113 10.27 8.85 -6.20
CA MET A 113 10.64 7.45 -6.06
C MET A 113 10.76 6.71 -7.40
N SER A 114 10.11 7.20 -8.46
CA SER A 114 10.19 6.64 -9.81
C SER A 114 11.40 7.11 -10.61
N LEU A 115 12.13 8.13 -10.15
CA LEU A 115 13.26 8.71 -10.89
C LEU A 115 14.57 7.91 -10.74
N GLU A 116 14.66 7.04 -9.73
CA GLU A 116 15.82 6.18 -9.45
C GLU A 116 15.46 4.71 -9.70
N PRO A 117 15.59 4.18 -10.93
CA PRO A 117 15.21 2.80 -11.23
C PRO A 117 16.21 1.82 -10.60
N SER A 118 15.86 1.33 -9.42
CA SER A 118 16.61 0.33 -8.65
C SER A 118 16.21 -1.11 -9.00
N SER A 119 15.01 -1.30 -9.58
CA SER A 119 14.48 -2.62 -9.96
C SER A 119 14.03 -2.69 -11.42
N ASP A 120 13.99 -3.91 -11.98
CA ASP A 120 13.44 -4.16 -13.32
C ASP A 120 11.94 -3.83 -13.41
N LEU A 121 11.23 -3.83 -12.28
CA LEU A 121 9.84 -3.36 -12.18
C LEU A 121 9.73 -1.85 -12.43
N GLU A 122 10.57 -1.05 -11.76
CA GLU A 122 10.64 0.41 -11.94
C GLU A 122 11.07 0.78 -13.37
N ARG A 123 12.03 0.04 -13.94
CA ARG A 123 12.44 0.21 -15.35
C ARG A 123 11.32 -0.09 -16.33
N SER A 124 10.54 -1.14 -16.08
CA SER A 124 9.38 -1.50 -16.88
C SER A 124 8.30 -0.43 -16.80
N MET A 125 8.03 0.14 -15.62
CA MET A 125 7.07 1.25 -15.46
C MET A 125 7.48 2.52 -16.22
N LEU A 126 8.78 2.85 -16.24
CA LEU A 126 9.30 3.99 -17.01
C LEU A 126 9.27 3.75 -18.52
N ALA A 127 9.41 2.51 -18.97
CA ALA A 127 9.52 2.15 -20.40
C ALA A 127 8.19 2.27 -21.17
N PHE A 128 7.04 2.23 -20.49
CA PHE A 128 5.72 2.40 -21.12
C PHE A 128 5.26 3.85 -21.25
N SER A 129 6.05 4.81 -20.73
CA SER A 129 5.79 6.23 -20.95
C SER A 129 6.06 6.59 -22.42
N HIS A 130 5.02 6.99 -23.15
CA HIS A 130 5.11 7.35 -24.57
C HIS A 130 6.16 8.45 -24.80
N PRO A 131 7.01 8.34 -25.85
CA PRO A 131 8.02 9.33 -26.17
C PRO A 131 7.36 10.58 -26.77
N GLY A 132 6.76 11.41 -25.92
CA GLY A 132 6.05 12.64 -26.33
C GLY A 132 5.45 13.45 -25.19
N GLU A 133 5.08 12.81 -24.08
CA GLU A 133 4.48 13.46 -22.89
C GLU A 133 5.37 13.24 -21.66
N LYS A 134 6.64 13.60 -21.80
CA LYS A 134 7.61 13.58 -20.69
C LYS A 134 7.47 14.84 -19.87
N GLU A 135 6.74 14.81 -18.75
CA GLU A 135 7.28 15.37 -17.49
C GLU A 135 6.46 15.13 -16.20
N LEU A 136 5.18 14.73 -16.22
CA LEU A 136 4.35 14.88 -14.99
C LEU A 136 3.39 13.73 -14.61
N THR A 137 3.36 12.58 -15.28
CA THR A 137 2.19 11.65 -15.18
C THR A 137 2.48 10.22 -14.69
N LEU A 138 3.65 9.92 -14.12
CA LEU A 138 4.01 8.54 -13.77
C LEU A 138 3.06 7.85 -12.77
N TYR A 139 2.33 8.60 -11.94
CA TYR A 139 1.26 8.06 -11.10
C TYR A 139 0.01 8.91 -11.19
N HIS A 140 -0.83 8.61 -12.18
CA HIS A 140 -2.15 9.23 -12.28
C HIS A 140 -3.13 8.68 -11.23
N SER A 141 -2.85 7.51 -10.65
CA SER A 141 -3.69 6.90 -9.63
C SER A 141 -2.91 6.14 -8.55
N LEU A 142 -3.51 6.04 -7.37
CA LEU A 142 -3.07 5.18 -6.27
C LEU A 142 -4.27 4.45 -5.69
N VAL A 143 -4.00 3.37 -4.96
CA VAL A 143 -5.04 2.58 -4.29
C VAL A 143 -4.83 2.63 -2.78
N LEU A 144 -5.81 3.16 -2.06
CA LEU A 144 -5.86 3.04 -0.60
C LEU A 144 -6.41 1.66 -0.24
N ALA A 145 -5.61 0.86 0.46
CA ALA A 145 -6.04 -0.40 1.06
C ALA A 145 -6.43 -0.14 2.52
N VAL A 146 -7.73 0.07 2.74
CA VAL A 146 -8.31 0.37 4.04
C VAL A 146 -8.61 -0.93 4.77
N MET A 147 -7.90 -1.15 5.88
CA MET A 147 -8.05 -2.33 6.71
C MET A 147 -8.95 -2.05 7.92
N SER A 148 -9.98 -2.88 8.06
CA SER A 148 -10.87 -2.89 9.21
C SER A 148 -10.34 -3.78 10.35
N THR A 149 -10.88 -3.59 11.55
CA THR A 149 -10.49 -4.37 12.74
C THR A 149 -10.78 -5.88 12.64
N ASP A 150 -11.67 -6.28 11.74
CA ASP A 150 -11.99 -7.68 11.43
C ASP A 150 -11.05 -8.30 10.37
N SER A 151 -9.98 -7.59 9.98
CA SER A 151 -9.03 -7.95 8.93
C SER A 151 -9.61 -7.92 7.50
N THR A 152 -10.80 -7.33 7.30
CA THR A 152 -11.29 -7.00 5.96
C THR A 152 -10.45 -5.89 5.35
N VAL A 153 -10.07 -6.04 4.08
CA VAL A 153 -9.35 -4.99 3.32
C VAL A 153 -10.22 -4.52 2.16
N VAL A 154 -10.49 -3.21 2.13
CA VAL A 154 -11.24 -2.54 1.05
C VAL A 154 -10.31 -1.65 0.25
N TYR A 155 -10.43 -1.69 -1.06
CA TYR A 155 -9.53 -1.00 -1.99
C TYR A 155 -10.24 0.17 -2.66
N TYR A 156 -9.75 1.39 -2.42
CA TYR A 156 -10.26 2.62 -3.03
C TYR A 156 -9.22 3.22 -3.95
N ARG A 157 -9.54 3.38 -5.23
CA ARG A 157 -8.66 4.07 -6.18
C ARG A 157 -8.89 5.58 -6.12
N ILE A 158 -7.80 6.32 -6.01
CA ILE A 158 -7.78 7.78 -6.01
C ILE A 158 -6.91 8.24 -7.17
N TYR A 159 -7.35 9.29 -7.85
CA TYR A 159 -6.65 9.87 -8.98
C TYR A 159 -6.07 11.24 -8.63
N ASN A 160 -4.91 11.55 -9.22
CA ASN A 160 -4.31 12.87 -9.14
C ASN A 160 -4.95 13.79 -10.20
N GLY A 161 -6.09 14.39 -9.84
CA GLY A 161 -6.84 15.29 -10.70
C GLY A 161 -8.26 14.82 -10.98
N LEU A 162 -8.87 15.38 -12.02
CA LEU A 162 -10.21 15.01 -12.46
C LEU A 162 -10.12 13.94 -13.54
N VAL A 163 -10.92 12.88 -13.38
CA VAL A 163 -11.04 11.80 -14.36
C VAL A 163 -12.43 11.86 -15.00
N PRO A 164 -12.54 11.77 -16.33
CA PRO A 164 -13.83 11.62 -16.97
C PRO A 164 -14.60 10.40 -16.42
N PRO A 165 -15.93 10.46 -16.30
CA PRO A 165 -16.71 9.27 -16.01
C PRO A 165 -16.40 8.17 -17.03
N GLU A 166 -16.32 6.91 -16.59
CA GLU A 166 -16.25 5.79 -17.51
C GLU A 166 -17.51 5.80 -18.40
N GLU A 167 -17.32 5.70 -19.72
CA GLU A 167 -18.45 5.50 -20.63
C GLU A 167 -19.12 4.17 -20.29
N GLU A 168 -20.46 4.15 -20.23
CA GLU A 168 -21.20 2.92 -19.99
C GLU A 168 -20.84 1.91 -21.08
N LYS A 169 -20.18 0.81 -20.69
CA LYS A 169 -20.03 -0.35 -21.58
C LYS A 169 -21.44 -0.88 -21.85
N GLU A 170 -21.95 -0.67 -23.07
CA GLU A 170 -23.19 -1.29 -23.54
C GLU A 170 -23.15 -2.79 -23.20
N ARG A 171 -24.16 -3.24 -22.45
CA ARG A 171 -24.32 -4.61 -22.00
C ARG A 171 -24.88 -5.52 -23.09
#